data_AF-A0A413CQ94-F1
#
_entry.id   AF-A0A413CQ94-F1
#
_cell.length_a   1.000
_cell.length_b   1.000
_cell.length_c   1.000
_cell.angle_alpha   90.00
_cell.angle_beta   90.00
_cell.angle_gamma   90.00
#
_symmetry.space_group_name_H-M   'P 1'
#
loop_
_entity.id
_entity.type
_entity.pdbx_description
1 polymer ?
#
loop_
_entity_poly.entity_id
_entity_poly.type
_entity_poly.pdbx_seq_one_letter_code
_entity_poly.pdbx_strand_id
1 'polypeptide(L)'
;MMSISCFIKCVFAQKKTAAEVKAWNDAWDSASKEYSHLVTQAKNLIAVANGTKQKAKLPSIKNLTAEQERKVLARMLKNYLTELDNELDADALINKYSEELEDLCTIDKDTKDTFGFVNTWWVFGEVASELDYAVFMAEADNIGYKRSKRGERPMPNDLYRTDLNGDILFDDGIETTILDAMRKIDWN
;
A
#
# COMPACT_ATOMS: atom_id res chain seq x y z
N MET A 1 7.72 -13.91 35.65
CA MET A 1 8.97 -13.91 34.86
C MET A 1 8.57 -13.57 33.44
N MET A 2 8.76 -12.32 33.00
CA MET A 2 8.40 -11.87 31.65
C MET A 2 9.39 -12.52 30.69
N SER A 3 8.97 -13.57 29.98
CA SER A 3 9.76 -14.12 28.88
C SER A 3 9.69 -13.11 27.75
N ILE A 4 10.75 -12.34 27.54
CA ILE A 4 10.92 -11.56 26.32
C ILE A 4 11.13 -12.61 25.22
N SER A 5 10.08 -12.88 24.46
CA SER A 5 10.17 -13.61 23.19
C SER A 5 10.72 -12.63 22.16
N CYS A 6 11.85 -12.99 21.54
CA CYS A 6 12.52 -12.19 20.53
C CYS A 6 12.14 -12.78 19.19
N PHE A 7 11.12 -12.21 18.54
CA PHE A 7 10.71 -12.60 17.20
C PHE A 7 11.61 -11.91 16.18
N ILE A 8 12.11 -12.64 15.20
CA ILE A 8 12.86 -12.07 14.06
C ILE A 8 11.95 -12.07 12.84
N LYS A 9 11.84 -10.91 12.19
CA LYS A 9 11.18 -10.74 10.90
C LYS A 9 12.24 -10.59 9.82
N CYS A 10 12.22 -11.47 8.83
CA CYS A 10 13.11 -11.44 7.68
C CYS A 10 12.32 -11.01 6.44
N VAL A 11 12.77 -9.94 5.78
CA VAL A 11 12.21 -9.44 4.52
C VAL A 11 13.28 -9.52 3.44
N PHE A 12 12.99 -10.24 2.37
CA PHE A 12 13.85 -10.28 1.19
C PHE A 12 13.13 -9.61 0.02
N ALA A 13 13.84 -8.74 -0.69
CA ALA A 13 13.33 -8.04 -1.85
C ALA A 13 14.39 -8.05 -2.96
N GLN A 14 13.95 -8.26 -4.20
CA GLN A 14 14.80 -8.26 -5.37
C GLN A 14 15.03 -6.82 -5.84
N LYS A 15 16.22 -6.56 -6.38
CA LYS A 15 16.46 -5.29 -7.07
C LYS A 15 15.59 -5.24 -8.34
N LYS A 16 14.78 -4.20 -8.47
CA LYS A 16 13.96 -3.98 -9.67
C LYS A 16 14.83 -3.89 -10.92
N THR A 17 14.39 -4.57 -11.97
CA THR A 17 14.92 -4.45 -13.33
C THR A 17 14.57 -3.06 -13.90
N ALA A 18 15.30 -2.65 -14.95
CA ALA A 18 15.01 -1.38 -15.63
C ALA A 18 13.60 -1.35 -16.23
N ALA A 19 13.08 -2.51 -16.67
CA ALA A 19 11.73 -2.63 -17.22
C ALA A 19 10.66 -2.42 -16.13
N GLU A 20 10.83 -3.01 -14.95
CA GLU A 20 9.91 -2.83 -13.82
C GLU A 20 9.94 -1.40 -13.26
N VAL A 21 11.12 -0.76 -13.22
CA VAL A 21 11.24 0.65 -12.85
C VAL A 21 10.47 1.51 -13.84
N LYS A 22 10.59 1.24 -15.14
CA LYS A 22 9.83 1.94 -16.17
C LYS A 22 8.32 1.73 -15.99
N ALA A 23 7.87 0.49 -15.82
CA ALA A 23 6.46 0.17 -15.61
C ALA A 23 5.90 0.88 -14.36
N TRP A 24 6.67 0.93 -13.27
CA TRP A 24 6.31 1.66 -12.06
C TRP A 24 6.19 3.17 -12.33
N ASN A 25 7.12 3.78 -13.06
CA ASN A 25 7.04 5.21 -13.41
C ASN A 25 5.83 5.49 -14.31
N ASP A 26 5.57 4.64 -15.31
CA ASP A 26 4.44 4.79 -16.24
C ASP A 26 3.08 4.69 -15.48
N ALA A 27 2.97 3.73 -14.55
CA ALA A 27 1.81 3.59 -13.66
C ALA A 27 1.66 4.81 -12.74
N TRP A 28 2.75 5.28 -12.14
CA TRP A 28 2.76 6.47 -11.29
C TRP A 28 2.28 7.72 -12.05
N ASP A 29 2.78 7.94 -13.25
CA ASP A 29 2.40 9.07 -14.10
C ASP A 29 0.92 9.01 -14.51
N SER A 30 0.41 7.80 -14.82
CA SER A 30 -0.99 7.58 -15.13
C SER A 30 -1.90 7.91 -13.95
N ALA A 31 -1.60 7.31 -12.78
CA ALA A 31 -2.36 7.53 -11.56
C ALA A 31 -2.29 8.99 -11.07
N SER A 32 -1.13 9.65 -11.23
CA SER A 32 -0.95 11.07 -10.87
C SER A 32 -1.80 12.00 -11.75
N LYS A 33 -1.93 11.70 -13.04
CA LYS A 33 -2.81 12.45 -13.95
C LYS A 33 -4.28 12.25 -13.60
N GLU A 34 -4.68 11.02 -13.31
CA GLU A 34 -6.05 10.72 -12.86
C GLU A 34 -6.35 11.47 -11.56
N TYR A 35 -5.47 11.37 -10.56
CA TYR A 35 -5.59 12.06 -9.28
C TYR A 35 -5.78 13.56 -9.47
N SER A 36 -4.91 14.20 -10.27
CA SER A 36 -4.97 15.64 -10.51
C SER A 36 -6.31 16.08 -11.12
N HIS A 37 -6.85 15.27 -12.04
CA HIS A 37 -8.15 15.50 -12.65
C HIS A 37 -9.29 15.33 -11.63
N LEU A 38 -9.28 14.24 -10.86
CA LEU A 38 -10.27 13.95 -9.83
C LEU A 38 -10.30 15.03 -8.75
N VAL A 39 -9.14 15.44 -8.22
CA VAL A 39 -9.05 16.53 -7.23
C VAL A 39 -9.67 17.81 -7.75
N THR A 40 -9.39 18.16 -9.01
CA THR A 40 -9.95 19.37 -9.62
C THR A 40 -11.47 19.30 -9.68
N GLN A 41 -12.02 18.15 -10.04
CA GLN A 41 -13.47 17.94 -10.06
C GLN A 41 -14.07 17.92 -8.65
N ALA A 42 -13.50 17.13 -7.73
CA ALA A 42 -13.96 16.99 -6.35
C ALA A 42 -13.97 18.34 -5.61
N LYS A 43 -12.87 19.11 -5.64
CA LYS A 43 -12.82 20.45 -5.02
C LYS A 43 -13.87 21.40 -5.60
N ASN A 44 -14.14 21.29 -6.91
CA ASN A 44 -15.16 22.11 -7.55
C ASN A 44 -16.58 21.66 -7.18
N LEU A 45 -16.84 20.36 -7.02
CA LEU A 45 -18.12 19.84 -6.53
C LEU A 45 -18.37 20.27 -5.09
N ILE A 46 -17.38 20.12 -4.20
CA ILE A 46 -17.43 20.59 -2.80
C ILE A 46 -17.71 22.09 -2.75
N ALA A 47 -17.02 22.88 -3.58
CA ALA A 47 -17.23 24.32 -3.65
C ALA A 47 -18.64 24.71 -4.12
N VAL A 48 -19.25 23.94 -5.03
CA VAL A 48 -20.63 24.13 -5.48
C VAL A 48 -21.62 23.74 -4.38
N ALA A 49 -21.42 22.60 -3.72
CA ALA A 49 -22.26 22.14 -2.60
C ALA A 49 -22.25 23.14 -1.43
N ASN A 50 -21.09 23.71 -1.12
CA ASN A 50 -20.93 24.77 -0.11
C ASN A 50 -21.46 26.15 -0.58
N GLY A 51 -22.01 26.26 -1.79
CA GLY A 51 -22.54 27.51 -2.34
C GLY A 51 -21.49 28.56 -2.71
N THR A 52 -20.20 28.24 -2.65
CA THR A 52 -19.11 29.19 -2.93
C THR A 52 -18.86 29.42 -4.42
N LYS A 53 -19.22 28.45 -5.26
CA LYS A 53 -19.05 28.51 -6.73
C LYS A 53 -20.31 28.08 -7.46
N GLN A 54 -20.41 28.47 -8.74
CA GLN A 54 -21.50 28.07 -9.62
C GLN A 54 -21.01 27.03 -10.65
N LYS A 55 -21.68 25.87 -10.70
CA LYS A 55 -21.34 24.74 -11.59
C LYS A 55 -21.19 25.16 -13.06
N ALA A 56 -22.07 26.02 -13.57
CA ALA A 56 -22.07 26.47 -14.96
C ALA A 56 -20.76 27.18 -15.39
N LYS A 57 -20.03 27.78 -14.43
CA LYS A 57 -18.78 28.52 -14.69
C LYS A 57 -17.54 27.64 -14.62
N LEU A 58 -17.66 26.36 -14.30
CA LEU A 58 -16.54 25.46 -14.03
C LEU A 58 -16.39 24.43 -15.15
N PRO A 59 -15.41 24.57 -16.06
CA PRO A 59 -15.26 23.68 -17.22
C PRO A 59 -15.14 22.20 -16.87
N SER A 60 -14.55 21.88 -15.71
CA SER A 60 -14.31 20.50 -15.26
C SER A 60 -15.57 19.75 -14.81
N ILE A 61 -16.63 20.47 -14.45
CA ILE A 61 -17.87 19.87 -13.90
C ILE A 61 -19.17 20.36 -14.58
N LYS A 62 -19.12 21.43 -15.40
CA LYS A 62 -20.32 22.07 -15.98
C LYS A 62 -21.22 21.13 -16.77
N ASN A 63 -20.64 20.11 -17.41
CA ASN A 63 -21.34 19.16 -18.27
C ASN A 63 -21.57 17.80 -17.59
N LEU A 64 -21.26 17.66 -16.30
CA LEU A 64 -21.47 16.41 -15.58
C LEU A 64 -22.93 16.26 -15.17
N THR A 65 -23.46 15.06 -15.40
CA THR A 65 -24.73 14.60 -14.85
C THR A 65 -24.59 14.25 -13.37
N ALA A 66 -25.70 14.20 -12.62
CA ALA A 66 -25.67 13.84 -11.20
C ALA A 66 -25.00 12.47 -10.94
N GLU A 67 -25.21 11.50 -11.82
CA GLU A 67 -24.56 10.19 -11.72
C GLU A 67 -23.04 10.28 -11.93
N GLN A 68 -22.58 11.13 -12.85
CA GLN A 68 -21.14 11.34 -13.07
C GLN A 68 -20.49 12.09 -11.90
N GLU A 69 -21.18 13.05 -11.29
CA GLU A 69 -20.70 13.75 -10.09
C GLU A 69 -20.51 12.77 -8.93
N ARG A 70 -21.51 11.91 -8.71
CA ARG A 70 -21.40 10.81 -7.76
C ARG A 70 -20.21 9.90 -8.07
N LYS A 71 -20.02 9.50 -9.33
CA LYS A 71 -18.89 8.64 -9.74
C LYS A 71 -17.53 9.27 -9.47
N VAL A 72 -17.38 10.58 -9.68
CA VAL A 72 -16.13 11.30 -9.37
C VAL A 72 -15.82 11.21 -7.87
N LEU A 73 -16.80 11.50 -7.02
CA LEU A 73 -16.63 11.46 -5.57
C LEU A 73 -16.38 10.04 -5.08
N ALA A 74 -17.12 9.07 -5.60
CA ALA A 74 -16.94 7.66 -5.27
C ALA A 74 -15.56 7.14 -5.67
N ARG A 75 -15.06 7.54 -6.85
CA ARG A 75 -13.70 7.21 -7.31
C ARG A 75 -12.63 7.85 -6.43
N MET A 76 -12.88 9.04 -5.89
CA MET A 76 -11.98 9.68 -4.95
C MET A 76 -11.95 8.94 -3.61
N LEU A 77 -13.12 8.56 -3.10
CA LEU A 77 -13.32 7.92 -1.79
C LEU A 77 -12.93 6.44 -1.74
N LYS A 78 -12.98 5.68 -2.84
CA LYS A 78 -12.53 4.27 -2.90
C LYS A 78 -13.01 3.44 -1.70
N ASN A 79 -12.08 3.03 -0.84
CA ASN A 79 -12.28 2.12 0.31
C ASN A 79 -13.05 2.77 1.48
N TYR A 80 -13.29 4.08 1.46
CA TYR A 80 -14.13 4.74 2.46
C TYR A 80 -15.63 4.47 2.25
N LEU A 81 -16.02 4.05 1.04
CA LEU A 81 -17.41 3.73 0.73
C LEU A 81 -17.79 2.33 1.22
N THR A 82 -19.00 2.24 1.77
CA THR A 82 -19.65 0.98 2.15
C THR A 82 -20.84 0.68 1.24
N GLU A 83 -21.40 -0.53 1.33
CA GLU A 83 -22.57 -0.91 0.52
C GLU A 83 -23.79 0.00 0.77
N LEU A 84 -23.91 0.57 1.97
CA LEU A 84 -24.97 1.51 2.35
C LEU A 84 -24.86 2.85 1.62
N ASP A 85 -23.67 3.18 1.11
CA ASP A 85 -23.39 4.44 0.42
C ASP A 85 -23.71 4.39 -1.07
N ASN A 86 -24.16 3.24 -1.56
CA ASN A 86 -24.48 3.04 -2.97
C ASN A 86 -25.67 3.89 -3.45
N GLU A 87 -26.57 4.24 -2.54
CA GLU A 87 -27.78 5.02 -2.83
C GLU A 87 -27.58 6.52 -2.60
N LEU A 88 -26.45 6.93 -2.01
CA LEU A 88 -26.18 8.34 -1.72
C LEU A 88 -25.86 9.12 -3.01
N ASP A 89 -26.45 10.30 -3.11
CA ASP A 89 -26.14 11.27 -4.16
C ASP A 89 -24.84 12.04 -3.84
N ALA A 90 -24.41 12.89 -4.78
CA ALA A 90 -23.15 13.62 -4.67
C ALA A 90 -23.10 14.55 -3.45
N ASP A 91 -24.20 15.25 -3.15
CA ASP A 91 -24.26 16.18 -2.02
C ASP A 91 -24.25 15.44 -0.69
N ALA A 92 -24.97 14.32 -0.59
CA ALA A 92 -24.94 13.46 0.59
C ALA A 92 -23.55 12.85 0.83
N LEU A 93 -22.84 12.42 -0.23
CA LEU A 93 -21.46 11.94 -0.13
C LEU A 93 -20.51 13.04 0.35
N ILE A 94 -20.63 14.27 -0.18
CA ILE A 94 -19.81 15.42 0.25
C ILE A 94 -20.05 15.71 1.73
N ASN A 95 -21.30 15.74 2.17
CA ASN A 95 -21.64 16.03 3.56
C ASN A 95 -21.20 14.92 4.52
N LYS A 96 -21.28 13.66 4.10
CA LYS A 96 -20.90 12.51 4.95
C LYS A 96 -19.39 12.39 5.10
N TYR A 97 -18.63 12.60 4.02
CA TYR A 97 -17.19 12.36 3.96
C TYR A 97 -16.39 13.65 3.73
N SER A 98 -16.83 14.76 4.34
CA SER A 98 -16.23 16.08 4.07
C SER A 98 -14.76 16.14 4.47
N GLU A 99 -14.43 15.58 5.65
CA GLU A 99 -13.07 15.57 6.19
C GLU A 99 -12.16 14.67 5.35
N GLU A 100 -12.62 13.46 5.02
CA GLU A 100 -11.88 12.52 4.18
C GLU A 100 -11.65 13.08 2.77
N LEU A 101 -12.66 13.72 2.17
CA LEU A 101 -12.49 14.36 0.86
C LEU A 101 -11.47 15.51 0.92
N GLU A 102 -11.46 16.31 1.99
CA GLU A 102 -10.48 17.39 2.17
C GLU A 102 -9.06 16.84 2.29
N ASP A 103 -8.87 15.77 3.08
CA ASP A 103 -7.59 15.09 3.27
C ASP A 103 -7.09 14.44 1.97
N LEU A 104 -7.95 13.69 1.27
CA LEU A 104 -7.61 13.04 0.00
C LEU A 104 -7.28 14.07 -1.08
N CYS A 105 -7.90 15.24 -1.04
CA CYS A 105 -7.65 16.36 -1.95
C CYS A 105 -6.43 17.22 -1.57
N THR A 106 -5.74 16.89 -0.48
CA THR A 106 -4.55 17.59 0.00
C THR A 106 -3.28 16.97 -0.56
N ILE A 107 -2.41 17.84 -1.07
CA ILE A 107 -1.12 17.46 -1.65
C ILE A 107 -0.12 17.21 -0.54
N ASP A 108 0.65 16.13 -0.66
CA ASP A 108 1.76 15.84 0.23
C ASP A 108 2.94 16.78 -0.09
N LYS A 109 3.27 17.66 0.87
CA LYS A 109 4.35 18.65 0.72
C LYS A 109 5.73 18.05 0.95
N ASP A 110 5.82 16.97 1.73
CA ASP A 110 7.09 16.39 2.15
C ASP A 110 7.72 15.56 1.03
N THR A 111 6.90 15.07 0.11
CA THR A 111 7.33 14.21 -0.98
C THR A 111 7.24 14.85 -2.38
N LYS A 112 6.90 16.14 -2.44
CA LYS A 112 6.65 16.89 -3.69
C LYS A 112 7.82 16.85 -4.69
N ASP A 113 9.06 16.87 -4.20
CA ASP A 113 10.25 16.97 -5.06
C ASP A 113 10.56 15.63 -5.76
N THR A 114 10.08 14.54 -5.17
CA THR A 114 10.28 13.17 -5.70
C THR A 114 9.07 12.69 -6.48
N PHE A 115 7.86 12.96 -6.00
CA PHE A 115 6.62 12.36 -6.52
C PHE A 115 5.62 13.37 -7.12
N GLY A 116 5.96 14.66 -7.09
CA GLY A 116 5.14 15.73 -7.64
C GLY A 116 4.01 16.20 -6.70
N PHE A 117 3.11 17.01 -7.25
CA PHE A 117 2.03 17.65 -6.48
C PHE A 117 0.80 16.75 -6.35
N VAL A 118 0.95 15.60 -5.68
CA VAL A 118 -0.10 14.60 -5.49
C VAL A 118 -0.32 14.25 -4.02
N ASN A 119 -1.43 13.59 -3.71
CA ASN A 119 -1.53 12.82 -2.48
C ASN A 119 -0.85 11.47 -2.71
N THR A 120 0.34 11.31 -2.13
CA THR A 120 1.22 10.16 -2.37
C THR A 120 0.56 8.83 -2.02
N TRP A 121 -0.25 8.78 -0.96
CA TRP A 121 -0.95 7.56 -0.54
C TRP A 121 -2.06 7.17 -1.52
N TRP A 122 -2.83 8.15 -2.01
CA TRP A 122 -3.89 7.90 -2.98
C TRP A 122 -3.33 7.34 -4.30
N VAL A 123 -2.25 7.96 -4.80
CA VAL A 123 -1.58 7.54 -6.05
C VAL A 123 -0.88 6.20 -5.87
N PHE A 124 -0.15 6.03 -4.76
CA PHE A 124 0.52 4.77 -4.45
C PHE A 124 -0.46 3.61 -4.37
N GLY A 125 -1.66 3.81 -3.81
CA GLY A 125 -2.70 2.79 -3.76
C GLY A 125 -3.11 2.28 -5.15
N GLU A 126 -3.18 3.14 -6.16
CA GLU A 126 -3.46 2.71 -7.54
C GLU A 126 -2.28 1.95 -8.14
N VAL A 127 -1.07 2.50 -8.01
CA VAL A 127 0.16 1.87 -8.53
C VAL A 127 0.38 0.48 -7.90
N ALA A 128 0.10 0.33 -6.60
CA ALA A 128 0.25 -0.93 -5.89
C ALA A 128 -0.77 -1.99 -6.34
N SER A 129 -1.94 -1.58 -6.82
CA SER A 129 -2.95 -2.51 -7.35
C SER A 129 -2.64 -3.02 -8.76
N GLU A 130 -1.83 -2.28 -9.52
CA GLU A 130 -1.40 -2.66 -10.87
C GLU A 130 -0.16 -3.57 -10.87
N LEU A 131 0.61 -3.58 -9.78
CA LEU A 131 1.91 -4.21 -9.71
C LEU A 131 1.92 -5.33 -8.66
N ASP A 132 1.80 -6.57 -9.12
CA ASP A 132 1.92 -7.76 -8.28
C ASP A 132 3.39 -8.12 -8.09
N TYR A 133 3.94 -7.78 -6.92
CA TYR A 133 5.32 -8.09 -6.56
C TYR A 133 5.36 -9.25 -5.57
N ALA A 134 6.14 -10.28 -5.90
CA ALA A 134 6.42 -11.37 -4.98
C ALA A 134 7.22 -10.85 -3.77
N VAL A 135 6.59 -10.81 -2.60
CA VAL A 135 7.25 -10.51 -1.32
C VAL A 135 7.32 -11.79 -0.51
N PHE A 136 8.55 -12.20 -0.18
CA PHE A 136 8.75 -13.27 0.80
C PHE A 136 8.92 -12.67 2.20
N MET A 137 7.98 -13.01 3.07
CA MET A 137 7.97 -12.62 4.49
C MET A 137 8.01 -13.89 5.34
N ALA A 138 8.96 -13.96 6.25
CA ALA A 138 9.04 -15.04 7.22
C ALA A 138 9.28 -14.50 8.64
N GLU A 139 8.65 -15.15 9.61
CA GLU A 139 8.78 -14.86 11.03
C GLU A 139 9.39 -16.08 11.73
N ALA A 140 10.41 -15.82 12.55
CA ALA A 140 11.08 -16.84 13.35
C ALA A 140 10.87 -16.55 14.84
N ASP A 141 10.40 -17.55 15.57
CA ASP A 141 10.20 -17.49 17.01
C ASP A 141 11.49 -17.85 17.74
N ASN A 142 12.26 -18.78 17.17
CA ASN A 142 13.49 -19.31 17.73
C ASN A 142 14.62 -19.31 16.68
N ILE A 143 15.77 -18.80 17.07
CA ILE A 143 16.92 -18.57 16.18
C ILE A 143 18.11 -19.49 16.50
N GLY A 144 17.86 -20.59 17.21
CA GLY A 144 18.88 -21.56 17.64
C GLY A 144 19.53 -21.25 18.99
N TYR A 145 19.34 -20.05 19.54
CA TYR A 145 19.89 -19.71 20.86
C TYR A 145 19.13 -18.57 21.56
N LYS A 146 19.28 -18.51 22.89
CA LYS A 146 18.83 -17.40 23.73
C LYS A 146 19.99 -16.87 24.56
N ARG A 147 20.28 -15.57 24.42
CA ARG A 147 21.29 -14.90 25.24
C ARG A 147 20.75 -14.64 26.64
N SER A 148 21.55 -14.97 27.66
CA SER A 148 21.30 -14.65 29.06
C SER A 148 22.49 -13.90 29.65
N LYS A 149 22.32 -13.29 30.83
CA LYS A 149 23.43 -12.63 31.55
C LYS A 149 24.63 -13.55 31.84
N ARG A 150 24.43 -14.87 31.79
CA ARG A 150 25.45 -15.89 32.11
C ARG A 150 25.95 -16.67 30.89
N GLY A 151 25.64 -16.20 29.68
CA GLY A 151 26.02 -16.85 28.43
C GLY A 151 24.83 -17.25 27.57
N GLU A 152 25.12 -17.98 26.50
CA GLU A 152 24.16 -18.40 25.47
C GLU A 152 23.63 -19.79 25.79
N ARG A 153 22.32 -19.99 25.63
CA ARG A 153 21.67 -21.30 25.78
C ARG A 153 21.13 -21.74 24.43
N PRO A 154 21.36 -23.00 24.01
CA PRO A 154 20.78 -23.52 22.80
C PRO A 154 19.25 -23.54 22.90
N MET A 155 18.58 -23.20 21.80
CA MET A 155 17.13 -23.19 21.62
C MET A 155 16.81 -23.88 20.28
N PRO A 156 15.53 -24.24 20.02
CA PRO A 156 15.10 -24.61 18.68
C PRO A 156 15.48 -23.55 17.63
N ASN A 157 15.54 -23.94 16.36
CA ASN A 157 15.93 -23.05 15.26
C ASN A 157 14.94 -23.17 14.11
N ASP A 158 14.25 -22.07 13.83
CA ASP A 158 13.28 -21.95 12.74
C ASP A 158 13.95 -21.47 11.44
N LEU A 159 15.20 -20.96 11.53
CA LEU A 159 15.94 -20.42 10.39
C LEU A 159 16.50 -21.52 9.49
N TYR A 160 17.10 -22.56 10.08
CA TYR A 160 17.80 -23.64 9.36
C TYR A 160 17.93 -24.90 10.23
N ARG A 161 18.14 -26.05 9.59
CA ARG A 161 18.38 -27.35 10.24
C ARG A 161 19.87 -27.70 10.21
N THR A 162 20.30 -28.49 11.18
CA THR A 162 21.69 -29.00 11.24
C THR A 162 21.72 -30.49 11.50
N ASP A 163 22.79 -31.15 11.06
CA ASP A 163 23.06 -32.55 11.37
C ASP A 163 23.80 -32.70 12.73
N LEU A 164 24.25 -33.93 13.02
CA LEU A 164 24.98 -34.25 14.26
C LEU A 164 26.39 -33.63 14.30
N ASN A 165 26.96 -33.25 13.15
CA ASN A 165 28.27 -32.60 13.04
C ASN A 165 28.15 -31.07 13.10
N GLY A 166 26.92 -30.54 13.06
CA GLY A 166 26.65 -29.11 13.00
C GLY A 166 26.62 -28.55 11.57
N ASP A 167 26.64 -29.43 10.56
CA ASP A 167 26.52 -29.04 9.16
C ASP A 167 25.06 -28.69 8.84
N ILE A 168 24.86 -27.62 8.07
CA ILE A 168 23.51 -27.16 7.71
C ILE A 168 22.89 -28.15 6.72
N LEU A 169 21.70 -28.65 7.06
CA LEU A 169 20.91 -29.53 6.21
C LEU A 169 20.01 -28.70 5.29
N PHE A 170 20.09 -28.97 3.99
CA PHE A 170 19.26 -28.40 2.94
C PHE A 170 19.16 -29.40 1.76
N ASP A 171 18.12 -29.28 0.93
CA ASP A 171 17.84 -30.15 -0.24
C ASP A 171 17.70 -31.66 0.07
N ASP A 172 17.29 -32.01 1.29
CA ASP A 172 17.03 -33.40 1.73
C ASP A 172 15.56 -33.83 1.57
N GLY A 173 14.75 -33.01 0.91
CA GLY A 173 13.31 -33.23 0.70
C GLY A 173 12.43 -32.83 1.89
N ILE A 174 13.00 -32.24 2.95
CA ILE A 174 12.27 -31.71 4.09
C ILE A 174 12.24 -30.18 4.02
N GLU A 175 11.08 -29.58 4.26
CA GLU A 175 10.84 -28.15 4.03
C GLU A 175 10.19 -27.49 5.24
N THR A 176 10.88 -27.51 6.37
CA THR A 176 10.31 -27.05 7.65
C THR A 176 10.89 -25.73 8.14
N THR A 177 11.96 -25.23 7.51
CA THR A 177 12.64 -24.00 7.95
C THR A 177 12.55 -22.88 6.91
N ILE A 178 12.84 -21.67 7.38
CA ILE A 178 12.84 -20.47 6.52
C ILE A 178 13.86 -20.61 5.39
N LEU A 179 15.03 -21.21 5.65
CA LEU A 179 16.02 -21.48 4.60
C LEU A 179 15.47 -22.38 3.49
N ASP A 180 14.72 -23.44 3.85
CA ASP A 180 14.13 -24.35 2.86
C ASP A 180 13.11 -23.61 1.98
N ALA A 181 12.29 -22.74 2.58
CA ALA A 181 11.32 -21.93 1.85
C ALA A 181 12.01 -20.88 0.95
N MET A 182 13.08 -20.24 1.43
CA MET A 182 13.84 -19.24 0.66
C MET A 182 14.50 -19.82 -0.59
N ARG A 183 14.96 -21.08 -0.53
CA ARG A 183 15.62 -21.74 -1.67
C ARG A 183 14.70 -22.00 -2.86
N LYS A 184 13.38 -22.02 -2.63
CA LYS A 184 12.38 -22.17 -3.69
C LYS A 184 12.08 -20.89 -4.44
N ILE A 185 12.50 -19.74 -3.91
CA ILE A 185 12.26 -18.46 -4.53
C ILE A 185 13.19 -18.38 -5.74
N ASP A 186 12.61 -18.30 -6.93
CA ASP A 186 13.35 -17.97 -8.14
C ASP A 186 13.58 -16.46 -8.17
N TRP A 187 14.86 -16.05 -8.14
CA TRP A 187 15.28 -14.64 -8.13
C TRP A 187 15.69 -14.17 -9.53
N ASN A 188 15.17 -14.80 -10.59
CA ASN A 188 15.39 -14.42 -11.99
C ASN A 188 14.54 -13.23 -12.43
#